data_AF-A0A7X6WTK8-F1
#
_entry.id   AF-A0A7X6WTK8-F1
#
_cell.length_a   1.000
_cell.length_b   1.000
_cell.length_c   1.000
_cell.angle_alpha   90.00
_cell.angle_beta   90.00
_cell.angle_gamma   90.00
#
_symmetry.space_group_name_H-M   'P 1'
#
loop_
_entity.id
_entity.type
_entity.pdbx_description
1 polymer ?
#
loop_
_entity_poly.entity_id
_entity_poly.type
_entity_poly.pdbx_seq_one_letter_code
_entity_poly.pdbx_strand_id
1 'polypeptide(L)'
;MFRQSVGLFIVVFVILLSGNCLAECPGGTMPNGFCWPTEGSEKLLGWHGKNESYPGGVHLAQDIRATEGDEVYAIADGTVLHNSMNIGGYGGVGRSGGGLVVKHKLSSGEEFV
;
A
#
# COMPACT_ATOMS: atom_id res chain seq x y z
N MET A 1 -40.39 -32.41 -2.83
CA MET A 1 -39.80 -31.57 -3.89
C MET A 1 -39.58 -30.10 -3.50
N PHE A 2 -39.99 -29.61 -2.32
CA PHE A 2 -39.81 -28.19 -1.93
C PHE A 2 -38.45 -27.84 -1.28
N ARG A 3 -37.66 -28.83 -0.87
CA ARG A 3 -36.44 -28.62 -0.06
C ARG A 3 -35.18 -28.29 -0.89
N GLN A 4 -35.15 -28.72 -2.16
CA GLN A 4 -34.03 -28.46 -3.08
C GLN A 4 -34.07 -27.02 -3.64
N SER A 5 -35.26 -26.47 -3.87
CA SER A 5 -35.45 -25.14 -4.46
C SER A 5 -34.98 -24.01 -3.54
N VAL A 6 -35.15 -24.18 -2.23
CA VAL A 6 -34.74 -23.19 -1.21
C VAL A 6 -33.22 -23.17 -1.03
N GLY A 7 -32.57 -24.34 -1.07
CA GLY A 7 -31.11 -24.43 -0.95
C GLY A 7 -30.38 -23.76 -2.12
N LEU A 8 -30.88 -23.92 -3.34
CA LEU A 8 -30.31 -23.29 -4.53
C LEU A 8 -30.41 -21.76 -4.48
N PHE A 9 -31.53 -21.23 -3.98
CA PHE A 9 -31.73 -19.78 -3.82
C PHE A 9 -30.75 -19.15 -2.83
N ILE A 10 -30.45 -19.83 -1.73
CA ILE A 10 -29.50 -19.33 -0.72
C ILE A 10 -28.08 -19.27 -1.27
N VAL A 11 -27.65 -20.29 -2.02
CA VAL A 11 -26.30 -20.32 -2.62
C VAL A 11 -26.12 -19.20 -3.65
N VAL A 12 -27.10 -19.00 -4.52
CA VAL A 12 -27.06 -17.91 -5.51
C VAL A 12 -27.05 -16.54 -4.82
N PHE A 13 -27.81 -16.37 -3.75
CA PHE A 13 -27.85 -15.11 -2.99
C PHE A 13 -26.52 -14.80 -2.28
N VAL A 14 -25.85 -15.82 -1.73
CA VAL A 14 -24.52 -15.67 -1.10
C VAL A 14 -23.44 -15.31 -2.14
N ILE A 15 -23.49 -15.90 -3.34
CA ILE A 15 -22.55 -15.57 -4.44
C ILE A 15 -22.78 -14.15 -4.98
N LEU A 16 -24.03 -13.67 -4.98
CA LEU A 16 -24.36 -12.30 -5.40
C LEU A 16 -24.00 -11.25 -4.33
N LEU A 17 -23.93 -11.65 -3.05
CA LEU A 17 -23.51 -10.78 -1.93
C LEU A 17 -21.98 -10.76 -1.72
N SER A 18 -21.24 -11.72 -2.27
CA SER A 18 -19.78 -11.65 -2.36
C SER A 18 -19.33 -10.70 -3.48
N GLY A 19 -19.92 -9.50 -3.54
CA GLY A 19 -19.34 -8.41 -4.31
C GLY A 19 -17.91 -8.20 -3.85
N ASN A 20 -16.98 -8.03 -4.80
CA ASN A 20 -15.59 -7.74 -4.50
C ASN A 20 -15.54 -6.48 -3.62
N CYS A 21 -15.35 -6.67 -2.32
CA CYS A 21 -15.05 -5.58 -1.41
C CYS A 21 -13.62 -5.17 -1.74
N LEU A 22 -13.49 -4.22 -2.69
CA LEU A 22 -12.23 -3.54 -2.89
C LEU A 22 -11.95 -2.78 -1.59
N ALA A 23 -10.80 -3.04 -0.98
CA ALA A 23 -10.37 -2.30 0.18
C ALA A 23 -10.35 -0.81 -0.18
N GLU A 24 -11.02 0.02 0.62
CA GLU A 24 -11.00 1.47 0.46
C GLU A 24 -9.59 1.98 0.74
N CYS A 25 -9.08 2.91 -0.08
CA CYS A 25 -7.76 3.50 0.11
C CYS A 25 -7.77 4.41 1.36
N PRO A 26 -7.05 4.09 2.46
CA PRO A 26 -7.16 4.85 3.72
C PRO A 26 -6.75 6.33 3.57
N GLY A 27 -5.70 6.62 2.80
CA GLY A 27 -5.30 8.00 2.47
C GLY A 27 -5.91 8.56 1.18
N GLY A 28 -6.90 7.88 0.61
CA GLY A 28 -7.45 8.18 -0.72
C GLY A 28 -6.56 7.73 -1.87
N THR A 29 -6.99 8.01 -3.10
CA THR A 29 -6.31 7.60 -4.33
C THR A 29 -5.35 8.69 -4.81
N MET A 30 -4.12 8.30 -5.15
CA MET A 30 -3.12 9.12 -5.82
C MET A 30 -3.55 9.46 -7.26
N PRO A 31 -3.03 10.53 -7.89
CA PRO A 31 -3.34 10.87 -9.28
C PRO A 31 -3.03 9.77 -10.32
N ASN A 32 -2.13 8.83 -9.99
CA ASN A 32 -1.77 7.69 -10.85
C ASN A 32 -2.60 6.42 -10.57
N GLY A 33 -3.60 6.48 -9.68
CA GLY A 33 -4.54 5.39 -9.40
C GLY A 33 -4.16 4.47 -8.24
N PHE A 34 -2.97 4.60 -7.64
CA PHE A 34 -2.59 3.85 -6.44
C PHE A 34 -3.22 4.45 -5.17
N CYS A 35 -3.34 3.66 -4.09
CA CYS A 35 -3.74 4.19 -2.80
C CYS A 35 -2.57 4.90 -2.11
N TRP A 36 -2.82 5.99 -1.38
CA TRP A 36 -1.84 6.49 -0.41
C TRP A 36 -1.63 5.44 0.70
N PRO A 37 -0.38 5.19 1.13
CA PRO A 37 -0.07 4.14 2.10
C PRO A 37 -0.45 4.50 3.54
N THR A 38 -0.85 5.73 3.83
CA THR A 38 -1.25 6.18 5.17
C THR A 38 -2.30 7.29 5.05
N GLU A 39 -3.00 7.63 6.14
CA GLU A 39 -4.08 8.62 6.15
C GLU A 39 -3.62 10.08 5.87
N GLY A 40 -2.33 10.30 5.64
CA GLY A 40 -1.74 11.57 5.22
C GLY A 40 -1.31 11.58 3.74
N SER A 41 -1.62 12.68 3.05
CA SER A 41 -1.09 12.99 1.70
C SER A 41 -0.11 14.18 1.70
N GLU A 42 0.20 14.74 2.88
CA GLU A 42 1.13 15.85 3.02
C GLU A 42 2.55 15.38 2.69
N LYS A 43 3.11 15.95 1.61
CA LYS A 43 4.45 15.62 1.15
C LYS A 43 5.48 16.40 1.97
N LEU A 44 6.38 15.70 2.62
CA LEU A 44 7.57 16.31 3.23
C LEU A 44 8.67 16.52 2.19
N LEU A 45 8.85 15.56 1.28
CA LEU A 45 9.83 15.64 0.21
C LEU A 45 9.33 14.86 -1.02
N GLY A 46 9.39 15.48 -2.19
CA GLY A 46 8.99 14.85 -3.45
C GLY A 46 10.06 13.94 -4.05
N TRP A 47 9.67 13.19 -5.08
CA TRP A 47 10.58 12.43 -5.96
C TRP A 47 11.68 13.33 -6.51
N HIS A 48 12.92 12.84 -6.46
CA HIS A 48 14.13 13.58 -6.82
C HIS A 48 14.32 14.91 -6.06
N GLY A 49 13.63 15.08 -4.93
CA GLY A 49 13.86 16.19 -4.02
C GLY A 49 15.31 16.18 -3.53
N LYS A 50 15.90 17.36 -3.36
CA LYS A 50 17.18 17.51 -2.66
C LYS A 50 16.88 18.04 -1.27
N ASN A 51 17.32 17.32 -0.25
CA ASN A 51 17.30 17.82 1.11
C ASN A 51 18.74 18.03 1.57
N GLU A 52 19.13 19.29 1.78
CA GLU A 52 20.49 19.66 2.18
C GLU A 52 20.85 19.18 3.60
N SER A 53 19.85 18.80 4.39
CA SER A 53 20.03 18.22 5.72
C SER A 53 20.43 16.74 5.69
N TYR A 54 20.33 16.07 4.54
CA TYR A 54 20.77 14.68 4.37
C TYR A 54 22.05 14.65 3.52
N PRO A 55 23.21 14.28 4.11
CA PRO A 55 24.46 14.17 3.35
C PRO A 55 24.36 12.98 2.38
N GLY A 56 24.24 13.23 1.07
CA GLY A 56 24.26 12.13 0.09
C GLY A 56 23.47 12.25 -1.22
N GLY A 57 22.81 13.37 -1.53
CA GLY A 57 22.29 13.62 -2.89
C GLY A 57 20.78 13.47 -3.07
N VAL A 58 20.39 13.09 -4.30
CA VAL A 58 19.00 13.12 -4.81
C VAL A 58 18.14 12.07 -4.09
N HIS A 59 16.99 12.49 -3.58
CA HIS A 59 16.01 11.60 -2.97
C HIS A 59 15.30 10.76 -4.03
N LEU A 60 15.58 9.46 -4.10
CA LEU A 60 14.97 8.55 -5.09
C LEU A 60 13.59 8.04 -4.68
N ALA A 61 12.93 8.72 -3.74
CA ALA A 61 11.63 8.33 -3.20
C ALA A 61 10.79 9.57 -2.83
N GLN A 62 9.69 9.35 -2.12
CA GLN A 62 8.82 10.40 -1.62
C GLN A 62 8.58 10.22 -0.12
N ASP A 63 8.77 11.30 0.64
CA ASP A 63 8.48 11.32 2.08
C ASP A 63 7.08 11.87 2.31
N ILE A 64 6.30 11.17 3.11
CA ILE A 64 4.95 11.54 3.51
C ILE A 64 4.99 11.83 5.01
N ARG A 65 4.37 12.94 5.44
CA ARG A 65 4.26 13.24 6.87
C ARG A 65 3.34 12.23 7.52
N ALA A 66 3.83 11.58 8.58
CA ALA A 66 3.09 10.66 9.43
C ALA A 66 3.55 10.82 10.89
N THR A 67 2.71 10.40 11.83
CA THR A 67 3.02 10.32 13.25
C THR A 67 3.51 8.91 13.58
N GLU A 68 4.37 8.78 14.59
CA GLU A 68 4.76 7.47 15.10
C GLU A 68 3.52 6.68 15.57
N GLY A 69 3.39 5.45 15.09
CA GLY A 69 2.23 4.59 15.35
C GLY A 69 1.15 4.61 14.28
N ASP A 70 1.22 5.53 13.31
CA ASP A 70 0.32 5.54 12.16
C ASP A 70 0.49 4.24 11.35
N GLU A 71 -0.63 3.65 10.96
CA GLU A 71 -0.62 2.44 10.15
C GLU A 71 -0.16 2.75 8.72
N VAL A 72 0.60 1.80 8.16
CA VAL A 72 1.11 1.84 6.79
C VAL A 72 0.53 0.66 6.01
N TYR A 73 -0.26 0.98 5.01
CA TYR A 73 -0.99 0.06 4.15
C TYR A 73 -0.28 -0.11 2.80
N ALA A 74 -0.49 -1.25 2.16
CA ALA A 74 -0.02 -1.46 0.79
C ALA A 74 -0.76 -0.53 -0.19
N ILE A 75 -0.02 0.07 -1.12
CA ILE A 75 -0.60 1.01 -2.11
C ILE A 75 -1.40 0.32 -3.22
N ALA A 76 -1.23 -1.00 -3.37
CA ALA A 76 -1.94 -1.90 -4.27
C ALA A 76 -1.64 -3.36 -3.88
N ASP A 77 -2.39 -4.30 -4.46
CA ASP A 77 -2.12 -5.72 -4.36
C ASP A 77 -0.70 -6.08 -4.80
N GLY A 78 -0.09 -7.05 -4.12
CA GLY A 78 1.27 -7.46 -4.43
C GLY A 78 1.82 -8.52 -3.49
N THR A 79 3.09 -8.84 -3.69
CA THR A 79 3.83 -9.79 -2.87
C THR A 79 4.95 -9.06 -2.13
N VAL A 80 5.02 -9.24 -0.81
CA VAL A 80 6.16 -8.78 0.00
C VAL A 80 7.38 -9.63 -0.36
N LEU A 81 8.44 -9.01 -0.85
CA LEU A 81 9.70 -9.68 -1.20
C LEU A 81 10.71 -9.61 -0.05
N HIS A 82 10.75 -8.48 0.67
CA HIS A 82 11.65 -8.28 1.80
C HIS A 82 10.97 -7.49 2.90
N ASN A 83 11.22 -7.86 4.15
CA ASN A 83 10.99 -7.02 5.32
C ASN A 83 12.26 -7.01 6.18
N SER A 84 12.60 -5.87 6.77
CA SER A 84 13.69 -5.76 7.73
C SER A 84 13.47 -4.56 8.62
N MET A 85 13.86 -4.68 9.89
CA MET A 85 13.89 -3.58 10.86
C MET A 85 15.28 -2.94 10.98
N ASN A 86 16.24 -3.38 10.18
CA ASN A 86 17.63 -2.95 10.28
C ASN A 86 18.24 -2.62 8.91
N ILE A 87 17.70 -1.59 8.27
CA ILE A 87 18.23 -1.04 7.01
C ILE A 87 18.94 0.28 7.33
N GLY A 88 20.25 0.32 7.12
CA GLY A 88 21.08 1.50 7.41
C GLY A 88 20.65 2.71 6.59
N GLY A 89 20.49 3.87 7.25
CA GLY A 89 20.10 5.13 6.62
C GLY A 89 18.59 5.34 6.45
N TYR A 90 17.77 4.31 6.71
CA TYR A 90 16.30 4.38 6.63
C TYR A 90 15.64 4.62 8.00
N GLY A 91 16.42 4.81 9.06
CA GLY A 91 15.96 5.31 10.34
C GLY A 91 16.25 6.81 10.47
N GLY A 92 15.56 7.47 11.40
CA GLY A 92 15.75 8.89 11.66
C GLY A 92 17.23 9.25 11.92
N VAL A 93 17.70 10.31 11.24
CA VAL A 93 19.05 10.89 11.39
C VAL A 93 20.17 9.89 11.10
N GLY A 94 20.04 9.12 10.01
CA GLY A 94 21.09 8.21 9.52
C GLY A 94 21.22 6.90 10.31
N ARG A 95 20.29 6.64 11.24
CA ARG A 95 20.23 5.37 11.98
C ARG A 95 19.66 4.27 11.08
N SER A 96 19.76 3.03 11.55
CA SER A 96 19.01 1.93 10.97
C SER A 96 17.52 2.10 11.23
N GLY A 97 16.70 1.79 10.22
CA GLY A 97 15.24 1.81 10.30
C GLY A 97 14.60 0.61 9.62
N GLY A 98 13.27 0.62 9.62
CA GLY A 98 12.46 -0.40 8.95
C GLY A 98 12.35 -0.14 7.46
N GLY A 99 12.21 -1.22 6.69
CA GLY A 99 11.85 -1.15 5.28
C GLY A 99 11.16 -2.42 4.81
N LEU A 100 10.25 -2.21 3.85
CA LEU A 100 9.45 -3.24 3.20
C LEU A 100 9.60 -3.06 1.69
N VAL A 101 9.86 -4.15 0.97
CA VAL A 101 9.84 -4.16 -0.49
C VAL A 101 8.67 -5.00 -0.96
N VAL A 102 7.76 -4.39 -1.70
CA VAL A 102 6.58 -5.05 -2.27
C VAL A 102 6.67 -5.00 -3.78
N LYS A 103 6.48 -6.16 -4.42
CA LYS A 103 6.24 -6.23 -5.87
C LYS A 103 4.74 -6.13 -6.10
N HIS A 104 4.29 -5.01 -6.62
CA HIS A 104 2.88 -4.76 -6.90
C HIS A 104 2.45 -5.36 -8.24
N LYS A 105 1.18 -5.74 -8.31
CA LYS A 105 0.51 -6.12 -9.55
C LYS A 105 0.13 -4.87 -10.36
N LEU A 106 0.06 -5.04 -11.67
CA LEU A 106 -0.55 -4.06 -12.57
C LEU A 106 -2.04 -3.90 -12.23
N SER A 107 -2.65 -2.81 -12.70
CA SER A 107 -4.10 -2.61 -12.55
C SER A 107 -4.94 -3.70 -13.21
N SER A 108 -4.36 -4.47 -14.15
CA SER A 108 -4.95 -5.67 -14.75
C SER A 108 -4.92 -6.92 -13.84
N GLY A 109 -4.22 -6.86 -12.70
CA GLY A 109 -3.96 -7.99 -11.81
C GLY A 109 -2.75 -8.85 -12.20
N GLU A 110 -2.04 -8.50 -13.27
CA GLU A 110 -0.83 -9.20 -13.72
C GLU A 110 0.40 -8.77 -12.92
N GLU A 111 1.38 -9.67 -12.80
CA GLU A 111 2.68 -9.34 -12.19
C GLU A 111 3.54 -8.52 -13.16
N PHE A 112 4.34 -7.59 -12.63
CA PHE A 112 5.38 -6.94 -13.42
C PHE A 112 6.45 -7.98 -13.82
N VAL A 113 6.62 -8.26 -15.11
CA VAL A 113 7.60 -9.26 -15.62
C VAL A 113 8.94 -8.61 -15.89
#